data_AF-A0A662D983-F1
#
_entry.id   AF-A0A662D983-F1
#
_cell.length_a   1.000
_cell.length_b   1.000
_cell.length_c   1.000
_cell.angle_alpha   90.00
_cell.angle_beta   90.00
_cell.angle_gamma   90.00
#
_symmetry.space_group_name_H-M   'P 1'
#
loop_
_entity.id
_entity.type
_entity.pdbx_description
1 polymer ?
#
loop_
_entity_poly.entity_id
_entity_poly.type
_entity_poly.pdbx_seq_one_letter_code
_entity_poly.pdbx_strand_id
1 'polypeptide(L)'
;VTCEDLKVAGAMTVLLRDALKPNLVQSTEGHPMICHGFPFANVAHGNNSVMANLVALKLADYVVTESGFGADCGFTKLIDVACRQSGLKVDCAVIVASIRALKEHGGAFHFRPGMPLSKVKEAIETENLPAVEKGCENLARNIQIVKMYGLPAVVAINRFTSDTDKEIELVRKKALEAGADGVAVSEAWAKGGDGTLDLAREVIKAVEKPHEMKFLFPDDIPIKEKIETIATKVYLANGVEYSPEANRKIKLYTDLGFTKMTINVAKTHLSLSHNPDWKGVPRDYKLPVRDIRASVGAGFFYPICGAMQTMPGLPSRPAFVDVDIDPETGKTKGLF
;
A
#
# COMPACT_ATOMS: atom_id res chain seq x y z
N VAL A 1 -5.54 22.13 -24.27
CA VAL A 1 -4.90 22.98 -23.25
C VAL A 1 -4.12 22.10 -22.30
N THR A 2 -2.82 22.02 -22.53
CA THR A 2 -1.82 21.30 -21.73
C THR A 2 -0.84 22.31 -21.09
N CYS A 3 0.09 21.84 -20.26
CA CYS A 3 1.16 22.70 -19.74
C CYS A 3 2.12 23.20 -20.85
N GLU A 4 2.23 22.46 -21.96
CA GLU A 4 2.98 22.87 -23.15
C GLU A 4 2.23 23.96 -23.92
N ASP A 5 0.90 23.83 -24.08
CA ASP A 5 0.07 24.86 -24.72
C ASP A 5 0.19 26.21 -23.99
N LEU A 6 0.35 26.16 -22.65
CA LEU A 6 0.55 27.32 -21.79
C LEU A 6 2.02 27.77 -21.69
N LYS A 7 2.97 27.03 -22.28
CA LYS A 7 4.43 27.29 -22.25
C LYS A 7 5.02 27.39 -20.83
N VAL A 8 4.48 26.61 -19.88
CA VAL A 8 4.93 26.61 -18.47
C VAL A 8 5.74 25.36 -18.09
N ALA A 9 5.83 24.35 -18.96
CA ALA A 9 6.52 23.10 -18.67
C ALA A 9 7.98 23.31 -18.23
N GLY A 10 8.76 24.07 -19.00
CA GLY A 10 10.16 24.37 -18.65
C GLY A 10 10.32 25.15 -17.33
N ALA A 11 9.40 26.09 -17.05
CA ALA A 11 9.42 26.84 -15.79
C ALA A 11 9.17 25.93 -14.58
N MET A 12 8.21 25.00 -14.69
CA MET A 12 7.97 23.99 -13.65
C MET A 12 9.19 23.09 -13.45
N THR A 13 9.86 22.67 -14.54
CA THR A 13 11.09 21.87 -14.45
C THR A 13 12.20 22.60 -13.70
N VAL A 14 12.41 23.90 -13.95
CA VAL A 14 13.41 24.70 -13.23
C VAL A 14 13.12 24.74 -11.73
N LEU A 15 11.86 24.92 -11.34
CA LEU A 15 11.46 24.91 -9.92
C LEU A 15 11.67 23.55 -9.25
N LEU A 16 11.56 22.45 -10.00
CA LEU A 16 11.73 21.09 -9.50
C LEU A 16 13.16 20.56 -9.60
N ARG A 17 14.09 21.27 -10.25
CA ARG A 17 15.45 20.79 -10.56
C ARG A 17 16.16 20.18 -9.36
N ASP A 18 16.18 20.90 -8.24
CA ASP A 18 16.86 20.42 -7.02
C ASP A 18 15.98 19.45 -6.23
N ALA A 19 14.67 19.67 -6.25
CA ALA A 19 13.69 18.79 -5.60
C ALA A 19 13.59 17.39 -6.23
N LEU A 20 14.10 17.18 -7.45
CA LEU A 20 14.17 15.87 -8.12
C LEU A 20 15.34 15.00 -7.62
N LYS A 21 16.29 15.56 -6.86
CA LYS A 21 17.44 14.83 -6.32
C LYS A 21 17.03 14.06 -5.06
N PRO A 22 17.23 12.72 -5.00
CA PRO A 22 16.86 11.96 -3.81
C PRO A 22 17.66 12.36 -2.56
N ASN A 23 16.99 12.38 -1.40
CA ASN A 23 17.62 12.76 -0.13
C ASN A 23 18.16 11.53 0.59
N LEU A 24 19.48 11.50 0.83
CA LEU A 24 20.13 10.48 1.65
C LEU A 24 20.01 10.84 3.14
N VAL A 25 19.50 9.91 3.93
CA VAL A 25 19.44 9.94 5.38
C VAL A 25 19.92 8.60 5.93
N GLN A 26 19.81 8.37 7.24
CA GLN A 26 20.21 7.11 7.86
C GLN A 26 19.14 6.59 8.83
N SER A 27 19.13 5.27 9.04
CA SER A 27 18.35 4.63 10.09
C SER A 27 18.94 4.89 11.48
N THR A 28 18.27 4.42 12.53
CA THR A 28 18.78 4.45 13.92
C THR A 28 20.08 3.67 14.12
N GLU A 29 20.42 2.79 13.20
CA GLU A 29 21.63 1.95 13.21
C GLU A 29 22.67 2.39 12.17
N GLY A 30 22.46 3.56 11.55
CA GLY A 30 23.39 4.13 10.58
C GLY A 30 23.32 3.53 9.18
N HIS A 31 22.30 2.71 8.88
CA HIS A 31 22.10 2.19 7.52
C HIS A 31 21.60 3.28 6.58
N PRO A 32 22.10 3.34 5.33
CA PRO A 32 21.67 4.36 4.37
C PRO A 32 20.21 4.19 3.98
N MET A 33 19.47 5.30 3.97
CA MET A 33 18.06 5.36 3.57
C MET A 33 17.85 6.51 2.59
N ILE A 34 17.03 6.30 1.55
CA ILE A 34 16.66 7.36 0.61
C ILE A 34 15.21 7.76 0.84
N CYS A 35 14.97 9.00 1.24
CA CYS A 35 13.63 9.56 1.43
C CYS A 35 13.31 10.57 0.31
N HIS A 36 12.46 10.19 -0.64
CA HIS A 36 12.19 11.04 -1.80
C HIS A 36 10.86 10.75 -2.50
N GLY A 37 9.96 11.72 -2.45
CA GLY A 37 8.61 11.65 -3.00
C GLY A 37 7.73 10.64 -2.27
N PHE A 38 6.46 10.96 -2.05
CA PHE A 38 5.48 9.97 -1.59
C PHE A 38 4.07 10.50 -1.89
N PRO A 39 3.53 10.28 -3.10
CA PRO A 39 2.20 10.76 -3.44
C PRO A 39 1.16 9.93 -2.70
N PHE A 40 -0.09 10.41 -2.65
CA PHE A 40 -1.17 9.67 -2.02
C PHE A 40 -1.34 8.26 -2.62
N ALA A 41 -1.60 7.25 -1.78
CA ALA A 41 -1.85 5.89 -2.22
C ALA A 41 -3.29 5.60 -2.65
N ASN A 42 -4.20 6.60 -2.62
CA ASN A 42 -5.55 6.49 -3.17
C ASN A 42 -5.63 7.01 -4.62
N VAL A 43 -5.48 8.33 -4.81
CA VAL A 43 -5.60 9.03 -6.09
C VAL A 43 -4.31 9.05 -6.91
N ALA A 44 -3.19 8.62 -6.32
CA ALA A 44 -1.92 8.35 -6.98
C ALA A 44 -1.38 6.96 -6.58
N HIS A 45 -0.18 6.58 -7.04
CA HIS A 45 0.33 5.21 -6.90
C HIS A 45 0.88 4.87 -5.50
N GLY A 46 1.13 5.87 -4.64
CA GLY A 46 1.51 5.60 -3.25
C GLY A 46 2.91 5.03 -3.03
N ASN A 47 3.87 5.34 -3.91
CA ASN A 47 5.24 4.82 -3.83
C ASN A 47 6.24 5.96 -3.81
N ASN A 48 7.43 5.72 -3.26
CA ASN A 48 8.54 6.64 -3.41
C ASN A 48 8.92 6.84 -4.89
N SER A 49 9.74 7.86 -5.15
CA SER A 49 10.12 8.19 -6.53
C SER A 49 10.86 7.03 -7.22
N VAL A 50 10.61 6.86 -8.53
CA VAL A 50 11.40 5.95 -9.38
C VAL A 50 12.89 6.32 -9.35
N MET A 51 13.21 7.61 -9.29
CA MET A 51 14.60 8.09 -9.23
C MET A 51 15.35 7.54 -8.01
N ALA A 52 14.72 7.55 -6.83
CA ALA A 52 15.32 7.01 -5.61
C ALA A 52 15.61 5.50 -5.74
N ASN A 53 14.67 4.73 -6.27
CA ASN A 53 14.86 3.29 -6.47
C ASN A 53 15.96 3.01 -7.50
N LEU A 54 16.00 3.75 -8.61
CA LEU A 54 17.07 3.62 -9.60
C LEU A 54 18.46 3.92 -9.03
N VAL A 55 18.59 4.96 -8.20
CA VAL A 55 19.85 5.28 -7.52
C VAL A 55 20.21 4.19 -6.51
N ALA A 56 19.27 3.78 -5.65
CA ALA A 56 19.50 2.74 -4.65
C ALA A 56 19.96 1.41 -5.27
N LEU A 57 19.31 0.97 -6.35
CA LEU A 57 19.62 -0.28 -7.06
C LEU A 57 20.99 -0.29 -7.74
N LYS A 58 21.65 0.87 -7.85
CA LYS A 58 23.04 0.97 -8.33
C LYS A 58 24.07 0.97 -7.20
N LEU A 59 23.63 1.13 -5.96
CA LEU A 59 24.50 1.35 -4.79
C LEU A 59 24.40 0.23 -3.74
N ALA A 60 23.41 -0.66 -3.82
CA ALA A 60 23.18 -1.71 -2.85
C ALA A 60 22.77 -3.03 -3.53
N ASP A 61 23.11 -4.16 -2.88
CA ASP A 61 22.72 -5.50 -3.33
C ASP A 61 21.22 -5.77 -3.12
N TYR A 62 20.66 -5.20 -2.05
CA TYR A 62 19.24 -5.28 -1.73
C TYR A 62 18.69 -3.87 -1.49
N VAL A 63 17.54 -3.58 -2.11
CA VAL A 63 16.79 -2.34 -1.90
C VAL A 63 15.42 -2.70 -1.36
N VAL A 64 15.17 -2.32 -0.10
CA VAL A 64 13.85 -2.43 0.50
C VAL A 64 13.11 -1.12 0.24
N THR A 65 11.96 -1.21 -0.41
CA THR A 65 11.04 -0.09 -0.59
C THR A 65 9.65 -0.48 -0.10
N GLU A 66 8.77 0.49 0.03
CA GLU A 66 7.41 0.31 0.52
C GLU A 66 6.38 0.98 -0.39
N SER A 67 5.14 0.52 -0.23
CA SER A 67 3.96 1.08 -0.87
C SER A 67 2.94 1.43 0.20
N GLY A 68 2.28 2.58 0.06
CA GLY A 68 1.23 2.98 0.99
C GLY A 68 0.00 2.07 0.92
N PHE A 69 -0.62 1.81 2.08
CA PHE A 69 -1.78 0.91 2.25
C PHE A 69 -1.48 -0.59 2.05
N GLY A 70 -2.52 -1.41 1.92
CA GLY A 70 -2.41 -2.87 1.77
C GLY A 70 -1.98 -3.33 0.39
N ALA A 71 -1.79 -4.64 0.21
CA ALA A 71 -1.30 -5.20 -1.04
C ALA A 71 -2.31 -5.02 -2.19
N ASP A 72 -3.59 -4.94 -1.86
CA ASP A 72 -4.70 -4.64 -2.77
C ASP A 72 -4.62 -3.23 -3.37
N CYS A 73 -3.90 -2.30 -2.71
CA CYS A 73 -3.83 -0.90 -3.11
C CYS A 73 -2.41 -0.50 -3.50
N GLY A 74 -1.49 -0.34 -2.53
CA GLY A 74 -0.15 0.17 -2.80
C GLY A 74 0.68 -0.76 -3.67
N PHE A 75 0.74 -2.03 -3.30
CA PHE A 75 1.53 -3.03 -4.02
C PHE A 75 1.02 -3.23 -5.45
N THR A 76 -0.29 -3.38 -5.67
CA THR A 76 -0.84 -3.50 -7.03
C THR A 76 -0.45 -2.29 -7.90
N LYS A 77 -0.46 -1.08 -7.32
CA LYS A 77 -0.04 0.16 -8.01
C LYS A 77 1.47 0.25 -8.22
N LEU A 78 2.28 -0.28 -7.30
CA LEU A 78 3.72 -0.42 -7.50
C LEU A 78 3.98 -1.21 -8.77
N ILE A 79 3.37 -2.38 -8.90
CA ILE A 79 3.61 -3.26 -10.04
C ILE A 79 2.96 -2.71 -11.33
N ASP A 80 1.64 -2.48 -11.32
CA ASP A 80 0.90 -2.12 -12.54
C ASP A 80 1.11 -0.67 -13.01
N VAL A 81 1.62 0.23 -12.16
CA VAL A 81 1.91 1.62 -12.54
C VAL A 81 3.40 1.90 -12.53
N ALA A 82 4.05 1.86 -11.36
CA ALA A 82 5.42 2.35 -11.23
C ALA A 82 6.43 1.43 -11.94
N CYS A 83 6.40 0.13 -11.68
CA CYS A 83 7.25 -0.87 -12.35
C CYS A 83 6.94 -0.95 -13.85
N ARG A 84 5.66 -0.95 -14.22
CA ARG A 84 5.24 -0.96 -15.63
C ARG A 84 5.82 0.23 -16.42
N GLN A 85 5.79 1.43 -15.86
CA GLN A 85 6.30 2.63 -16.53
C GLN A 85 7.83 2.78 -16.46
N SER A 86 8.46 2.33 -15.38
CA SER A 86 9.91 2.50 -15.17
C SER A 86 10.77 1.34 -15.67
N GLY A 87 10.18 0.16 -15.89
CA GLY A 87 10.90 -1.08 -16.17
C GLY A 87 11.57 -1.71 -14.94
N LEU A 88 11.39 -1.14 -13.74
CA LEU A 88 11.87 -1.73 -12.49
C LEU A 88 11.17 -3.05 -12.22
N LYS A 89 11.90 -4.01 -11.66
CA LYS A 89 11.39 -5.32 -11.27
C LYS A 89 11.46 -5.48 -9.76
N VAL A 90 10.52 -6.23 -9.21
CA VAL A 90 10.47 -6.60 -7.79
C VAL A 90 10.78 -8.09 -7.70
N ASP A 91 11.64 -8.48 -6.76
CA ASP A 91 12.07 -9.87 -6.60
C ASP A 91 11.29 -10.64 -5.51
N CYS A 92 10.72 -9.92 -4.54
CA CYS A 92 9.92 -10.48 -3.45
C CYS A 92 9.05 -9.38 -2.83
N ALA A 93 7.89 -9.75 -2.27
CA ALA A 93 7.10 -8.85 -1.43
C ALA A 93 7.03 -9.35 0.02
N VAL A 94 7.24 -8.43 0.97
CA VAL A 94 7.02 -8.67 2.39
C VAL A 94 5.64 -8.13 2.79
N ILE A 95 4.77 -9.00 3.30
CA ILE A 95 3.44 -8.64 3.79
C ILE A 95 3.51 -8.54 5.32
N VAL A 96 3.36 -7.32 5.82
CA VAL A 96 3.37 -7.07 7.27
C VAL A 96 1.98 -7.33 7.86
N ALA A 97 1.93 -8.08 8.95
CA ALA A 97 0.71 -8.37 9.71
C ALA A 97 0.94 -8.20 11.22
N SER A 98 -0.13 -8.03 11.98
CA SER A 98 -0.11 -8.07 13.45
C SER A 98 -1.34 -8.81 13.97
N ILE A 99 -1.22 -9.46 15.13
CA ILE A 99 -2.32 -10.25 15.71
C ILE A 99 -3.56 -9.39 15.93
N ARG A 100 -3.39 -8.19 16.50
CA ARG A 100 -4.50 -7.24 16.72
C ARG A 100 -5.23 -6.84 15.43
N ALA A 101 -4.51 -6.64 14.32
CA ALA A 101 -5.14 -6.31 13.04
C ALA A 101 -5.95 -7.51 12.51
N LEU A 102 -5.41 -8.72 12.64
CA LEU A 102 -6.13 -9.94 12.26
C LEU A 102 -7.37 -10.15 13.14
N LYS A 103 -7.30 -9.89 14.45
CA LYS A 103 -8.48 -9.88 15.33
C LYS A 103 -9.57 -8.91 14.86
N GLU A 104 -9.19 -7.70 14.44
CA GLU A 104 -10.14 -6.74 13.85
C GLU A 104 -10.76 -7.29 12.56
N HIS A 105 -9.95 -7.85 11.66
CA HIS A 105 -10.43 -8.46 10.42
C HIS A 105 -11.33 -9.68 10.66
N GLY A 106 -11.13 -10.39 11.78
CA GLY A 106 -11.99 -11.47 12.27
C GLY A 106 -13.28 -11.00 12.96
N GLY A 107 -13.40 -9.70 13.23
CA GLY A 107 -14.58 -9.09 13.85
C GLY A 107 -14.56 -9.06 15.38
N ALA A 108 -13.41 -9.23 16.03
CA ALA A 108 -13.31 -9.15 17.49
C ALA A 108 -13.64 -7.75 18.05
N PHE A 109 -13.34 -6.71 17.27
CA PHE A 109 -13.65 -5.32 17.58
C PHE A 109 -13.67 -4.51 16.29
N HIS A 110 -14.09 -3.25 16.39
CA HIS A 110 -14.06 -2.31 15.27
C HIS A 110 -13.35 -1.03 15.71
N PHE A 111 -12.25 -0.69 15.03
CA PHE A 111 -11.47 0.50 15.33
C PHE A 111 -11.62 1.54 14.20
N ARG A 112 -11.85 2.80 14.57
CA ARG A 112 -11.99 3.91 13.62
C ARG A 112 -10.92 4.97 13.88
N PRO A 113 -10.39 5.62 12.84
CA PRO A 113 -9.53 6.79 13.02
C PRO A 113 -10.17 7.82 13.96
N GLY A 114 -9.40 8.32 14.92
CA GLY A 114 -9.88 9.24 15.96
C GLY A 114 -10.53 8.56 17.17
N MET A 115 -10.72 7.24 17.16
CA MET A 115 -11.17 6.50 18.34
C MET A 115 -10.01 6.29 19.33
N PRO A 116 -10.17 6.58 20.63
CA PRO A 116 -9.16 6.27 21.63
C PRO A 116 -8.92 4.75 21.72
N LEU A 117 -7.64 4.34 21.75
CA LEU A 117 -7.26 2.93 21.84
C LEU A 117 -7.84 2.25 23.09
N SER A 118 -8.02 3.00 24.18
CA SER A 118 -8.65 2.52 25.42
C SER A 118 -10.02 1.89 25.22
N LYS A 119 -10.78 2.29 24.18
CA LYS A 119 -12.11 1.73 23.89
C LYS A 119 -12.09 0.30 23.37
N VAL A 120 -10.96 -0.15 22.83
CA VAL A 120 -10.80 -1.49 22.24
C VAL A 120 -9.62 -2.25 22.86
N LYS A 121 -9.00 -1.69 23.90
CA LYS A 121 -7.77 -2.22 24.51
C LYS A 121 -7.93 -3.65 25.00
N GLU A 122 -9.00 -3.95 25.74
CA GLU A 122 -9.27 -5.30 26.25
C GLU A 122 -9.39 -6.33 25.12
N ALA A 123 -10.11 -5.98 24.04
CA ALA A 123 -10.26 -6.85 22.87
C ALA A 123 -8.96 -7.04 22.07
N ILE A 124 -8.06 -6.05 22.11
CA ILE A 124 -6.71 -6.13 21.52
C ILE A 124 -5.80 -7.03 22.36
N GLU A 125 -5.83 -6.89 23.69
CA GLU A 125 -4.90 -7.56 24.60
C GLU A 125 -5.33 -8.98 24.99
N THR A 126 -6.62 -9.31 24.84
CA THR A 126 -7.13 -10.66 25.14
C THR A 126 -6.86 -11.61 23.97
N GLU A 127 -6.36 -12.81 24.27
CA GLU A 127 -6.17 -13.90 23.29
C GLU A 127 -7.51 -14.26 22.63
N ASN A 128 -7.55 -14.31 21.30
CA ASN A 128 -8.77 -14.71 20.56
C ASN A 128 -8.42 -15.46 19.28
N LEU A 129 -8.08 -16.76 19.42
CA LEU A 129 -7.74 -17.63 18.29
C LEU A 129 -8.82 -17.70 17.20
N PRO A 130 -10.13 -17.81 17.50
CA PRO A 130 -11.16 -17.82 16.45
C PRO A 130 -11.20 -16.54 15.62
N ALA A 131 -11.03 -15.37 16.24
CA ALA A 131 -10.98 -14.11 15.51
C ALA A 131 -9.68 -13.99 14.68
N VAL A 132 -8.54 -14.43 15.22
CA VAL A 132 -7.28 -14.47 14.46
C VAL A 132 -7.41 -15.39 13.25
N GLU A 133 -7.96 -16.60 13.41
CA GLU A 133 -8.15 -17.55 12.32
C GLU A 133 -9.02 -16.98 11.20
N LYS A 134 -10.15 -16.36 11.55
CA LYS A 134 -11.02 -15.69 10.57
C LYS A 134 -10.34 -14.47 9.93
N GLY A 135 -9.59 -13.71 10.71
CA GLY A 135 -8.79 -12.58 10.24
C GLY A 135 -7.73 -12.97 9.22
N CYS A 136 -7.14 -14.17 9.37
CA CYS A 136 -6.17 -14.72 8.44
C CYS A 136 -6.71 -14.91 7.02
N GLU A 137 -8.03 -14.91 6.80
CA GLU A 137 -8.59 -14.86 5.44
C GLU A 137 -8.15 -13.59 4.69
N ASN A 138 -8.06 -12.46 5.39
CA ASN A 138 -7.56 -11.21 4.81
C ASN A 138 -6.06 -11.31 4.47
N LEU A 139 -5.26 -11.90 5.37
CA LEU A 139 -3.83 -12.14 5.11
C LEU A 139 -3.63 -13.09 3.92
N ALA A 140 -4.35 -14.20 3.90
CA ALA A 140 -4.34 -15.17 2.80
C ALA A 140 -4.68 -14.48 1.47
N ARG A 141 -5.62 -13.54 1.50
CA ARG A 141 -5.96 -12.77 0.31
C ARG A 141 -4.83 -11.87 -0.17
N ASN A 142 -4.12 -11.20 0.73
CA ASN A 142 -2.96 -10.37 0.37
C ASN A 142 -1.81 -11.24 -0.18
N ILE A 143 -1.59 -12.44 0.36
CA ILE A 143 -0.62 -13.42 -0.18
C ILE A 143 -1.01 -13.81 -1.61
N GLN A 144 -2.27 -14.16 -1.84
CA GLN A 144 -2.77 -14.47 -3.18
C GLN A 144 -2.58 -13.30 -4.15
N ILE A 145 -2.79 -12.06 -3.68
CA ILE A 145 -2.55 -10.87 -4.50
C ILE A 145 -1.10 -10.79 -4.96
N VAL A 146 -0.13 -10.94 -4.05
CA VAL A 146 1.29 -10.98 -4.42
C VAL A 146 1.58 -12.09 -5.44
N LYS A 147 1.08 -13.30 -5.18
CA LYS A 147 1.27 -14.46 -6.06
C LYS A 147 0.69 -14.26 -7.46
N MET A 148 -0.41 -13.52 -7.62
CA MET A 148 -0.98 -13.21 -8.94
C MET A 148 -0.01 -12.42 -9.83
N TYR A 149 0.91 -11.63 -9.25
CA TYR A 149 1.95 -10.92 -9.99
C TYR A 149 3.23 -11.76 -10.19
N GLY A 150 3.19 -13.06 -9.87
CA GLY A 150 4.32 -13.98 -10.08
C GLY A 150 5.48 -13.81 -9.11
N LEU A 151 5.23 -13.15 -7.96
CA LEU A 151 6.26 -12.83 -6.98
C LEU A 151 6.20 -13.75 -5.74
N PRO A 152 7.35 -14.07 -5.13
CA PRO A 152 7.41 -14.67 -3.81
C PRO A 152 6.77 -13.74 -2.75
N ALA A 153 6.12 -14.34 -1.76
CA ALA A 153 5.44 -13.63 -0.67
C ALA A 153 5.98 -14.08 0.69
N VAL A 154 6.64 -13.19 1.42
CA VAL A 154 7.09 -13.44 2.79
C VAL A 154 6.20 -12.70 3.76
N VAL A 155 5.75 -13.34 4.84
CA VAL A 155 4.94 -12.69 5.88
C VAL A 155 5.82 -12.28 7.06
N ALA A 156 5.75 -11.00 7.43
CA ALA A 156 6.35 -10.47 8.65
C ALA A 156 5.25 -10.26 9.70
N ILE A 157 5.30 -11.04 10.78
CA ILE A 157 4.39 -10.88 11.93
C ILE A 157 5.06 -9.91 12.92
N ASN A 158 4.62 -8.66 12.93
CA ASN A 158 5.12 -7.67 13.90
C ASN A 158 4.56 -7.98 15.29
N ARG A 159 5.44 -8.37 16.21
CA ARG A 159 5.08 -8.80 17.57
C ARG A 159 4.74 -7.60 18.45
N PHE A 160 3.62 -7.69 19.16
CA PHE A 160 3.26 -6.81 20.27
C PHE A 160 3.42 -7.54 21.61
N THR A 161 3.54 -6.77 22.70
CA THR A 161 3.74 -7.32 24.05
C THR A 161 2.58 -8.20 24.54
N SER A 162 1.36 -7.95 24.04
CA SER A 162 0.15 -8.71 24.37
C SER A 162 -0.04 -9.96 23.51
N ASP A 163 0.74 -10.14 22.46
CA ASP A 163 0.53 -11.25 21.52
C ASP A 163 0.99 -12.57 22.16
N THR A 164 0.13 -13.57 22.14
CA THR A 164 0.48 -14.90 22.66
C THR A 164 1.21 -15.73 21.59
N ASP A 165 2.09 -16.63 22.02
CA ASP A 165 2.79 -17.52 21.08
C ASP A 165 1.81 -18.42 20.31
N LYS A 166 0.63 -18.73 20.89
CA LYS A 166 -0.43 -19.50 20.20
C LYS A 166 -1.04 -18.70 19.05
N GLU A 167 -1.32 -17.42 19.24
CA GLU A 167 -1.84 -16.55 18.18
C GLU A 167 -0.79 -16.39 17.06
N ILE A 168 0.48 -16.22 17.42
CA ILE A 168 1.59 -16.12 16.46
C ILE A 168 1.72 -17.40 15.62
N GLU A 169 1.73 -18.57 16.26
CA GLU A 169 1.87 -19.85 15.56
C GLU A 169 0.66 -20.18 14.68
N LEU A 170 -0.55 -19.78 15.10
CA LEU A 170 -1.74 -19.87 14.26
C LEU A 170 -1.59 -19.04 12.97
N VAL A 171 -1.12 -17.79 13.09
CA VAL A 171 -0.88 -16.93 11.91
C VAL A 171 0.20 -17.52 11.02
N ARG A 172 1.31 -18.02 11.59
CA ARG A 172 2.37 -18.70 10.85
C ARG A 172 1.82 -19.85 10.02
N LYS A 173 1.05 -20.74 10.66
CA LYS A 173 0.41 -21.88 9.98
C LYS A 173 -0.51 -21.42 8.85
N LYS A 174 -1.41 -20.47 9.11
CA LYS A 174 -2.38 -19.98 8.11
C LYS A 174 -1.71 -19.26 6.93
N ALA A 175 -0.63 -18.52 7.18
CA ALA A 175 0.14 -17.86 6.12
C ALA A 175 0.80 -18.90 5.18
N LEU A 176 1.40 -19.95 5.74
CA LEU A 176 2.00 -21.03 4.95
C LEU A 176 0.94 -21.83 4.17
N GLU A 177 -0.20 -22.15 4.80
CA GLU A 177 -1.35 -22.79 4.13
C GLU A 177 -1.89 -21.95 2.96
N ALA A 178 -1.83 -20.62 3.07
CA ALA A 178 -2.21 -19.68 2.02
C ALA A 178 -1.15 -19.51 0.91
N GLY A 179 0.01 -20.17 1.03
CA GLY A 179 1.06 -20.18 0.01
C GLY A 179 2.18 -19.15 0.22
N ALA A 180 2.37 -18.61 1.42
CA ALA A 180 3.55 -17.80 1.73
C ALA A 180 4.84 -18.63 1.53
N ASP A 181 5.88 -18.00 0.99
CA ASP A 181 7.20 -18.61 0.77
C ASP A 181 8.07 -18.65 2.01
N GLY A 182 7.74 -17.82 3.00
CA GLY A 182 8.44 -17.68 4.26
C GLY A 182 7.59 -16.89 5.26
N VAL A 183 7.80 -17.15 6.55
CA VAL A 183 7.13 -16.42 7.63
C VAL A 183 8.12 -16.20 8.77
N ALA A 184 8.24 -14.94 9.19
CA ALA A 184 9.09 -14.57 10.31
C ALA A 184 8.36 -13.63 11.27
N VAL A 185 8.67 -13.77 12.56
CA VAL A 185 8.28 -12.79 13.57
C VAL A 185 9.29 -11.65 13.53
N SER A 186 8.79 -10.42 13.57
CA SER A 186 9.61 -9.21 13.60
C SER A 186 9.47 -8.52 14.96
N GLU A 187 10.61 -8.28 15.59
CA GLU A 187 10.74 -7.52 16.84
C GLU A 187 11.54 -6.23 16.62
N ALA A 188 11.56 -5.72 15.39
CA ALA A 188 12.36 -4.55 14.98
C ALA A 188 12.19 -3.34 15.90
N TRP A 189 10.96 -3.09 16.36
CA TRP A 189 10.65 -1.97 17.24
C TRP A 189 11.34 -2.07 18.61
N ALA A 190 11.46 -3.29 19.15
CA ALA A 190 12.04 -3.51 20.48
C ALA A 190 13.55 -3.81 20.44
N LYS A 191 14.03 -4.43 19.34
CA LYS A 191 15.37 -5.01 19.25
C LYS A 191 16.19 -4.49 18.06
N GLY A 192 15.70 -3.52 17.30
CA GLY A 192 16.39 -3.02 16.12
C GLY A 192 16.57 -4.09 15.04
N GLY A 193 17.66 -4.00 14.28
CA GLY A 193 18.03 -4.94 13.22
C GLY A 193 18.12 -6.39 13.69
N ASP A 194 18.63 -6.63 14.91
CA ASP A 194 18.73 -7.98 15.49
C ASP A 194 17.36 -8.66 15.59
N GLY A 195 16.28 -7.90 15.82
CA GLY A 195 14.90 -8.37 15.86
C GLY A 195 14.32 -8.76 14.49
N THR A 196 15.10 -8.67 13.40
CA THR A 196 14.65 -8.92 12.03
C THR A 196 15.52 -9.91 11.25
N LEU A 197 16.53 -10.52 11.89
CA LEU A 197 17.45 -11.44 11.22
C LEU A 197 16.74 -12.63 10.56
N ASP A 198 15.71 -13.18 11.21
CA ASP A 198 14.92 -14.27 10.62
C ASP A 198 14.10 -13.80 9.42
N LEU A 199 13.54 -12.58 9.49
CA LEU A 199 12.84 -11.99 8.36
C LEU A 199 13.79 -11.80 7.17
N ALA A 200 15.00 -11.27 7.41
CA ALA A 200 16.00 -11.11 6.37
C ALA A 200 16.38 -12.45 5.72
N ARG A 201 16.57 -13.52 6.51
CA ARG A 201 16.85 -14.87 6.00
C ARG A 201 15.71 -15.41 5.15
N GLU A 202 14.45 -15.26 5.58
CA GLU A 202 13.29 -15.71 4.80
C GLU A 202 13.14 -14.93 3.48
N VAL A 203 13.44 -13.63 3.47
CA VAL A 203 13.47 -12.82 2.25
C VAL A 203 14.56 -13.29 1.29
N ILE A 204 15.78 -13.51 1.76
CA ILE A 204 16.90 -14.00 0.92
C ILE A 204 16.53 -15.34 0.27
N LYS A 205 16.05 -16.30 1.07
CA LYS A 205 15.57 -17.60 0.56
C LYS A 205 14.45 -17.48 -0.46
N ALA A 206 13.55 -16.51 -0.29
CA ALA A 206 12.44 -16.29 -1.21
C ALA A 206 12.89 -15.70 -2.54
N VAL A 207 13.83 -14.74 -2.51
CA VAL A 207 14.42 -14.11 -3.71
C VAL A 207 15.25 -15.09 -4.55
N GLU A 208 15.90 -16.06 -3.92
CA GLU A 208 16.68 -17.10 -4.62
C GLU A 208 15.81 -18.08 -5.44
N LYS A 209 14.51 -18.18 -5.14
CA LYS A 209 13.59 -19.02 -5.91
C LYS A 209 13.32 -18.40 -7.28
N PRO A 210 13.21 -19.20 -8.35
CA PRO A 210 12.80 -18.69 -9.65
C PRO A 210 11.45 -17.96 -9.57
N HIS A 211 11.42 -16.73 -10.04
CA HIS A 211 10.23 -15.90 -10.08
C HIS A 211 10.23 -15.02 -11.33
N GLU A 212 9.04 -14.57 -11.72
CA GLU A 212 8.87 -13.69 -12.87
C GLU A 212 7.75 -12.72 -12.56
N MET A 213 8.11 -11.44 -12.36
CA MET A 213 7.14 -10.37 -12.18
C MET A 213 6.27 -10.24 -13.42
N LYS A 214 4.96 -10.34 -13.23
CA LYS A 214 3.94 -10.20 -14.28
C LYS A 214 3.03 -9.03 -13.96
N PHE A 215 2.41 -8.48 -14.98
CA PHE A 215 1.36 -7.48 -14.82
C PHE A 215 -0.03 -8.13 -14.80
N LEU A 216 -1.01 -7.47 -14.19
CA LEU A 216 -2.34 -8.05 -14.01
C LEU A 216 -3.12 -8.21 -15.34
N PHE A 217 -2.82 -7.33 -16.30
CA PHE A 217 -3.44 -7.27 -17.62
C PHE A 217 -2.52 -6.58 -18.66
N PRO A 218 -2.67 -6.88 -19.96
CA PRO A 218 -1.92 -6.22 -21.05
C PRO A 218 -2.32 -4.75 -21.26
N ASP A 219 -1.50 -3.98 -21.99
CA ASP A 219 -1.71 -2.53 -22.15
C ASP A 219 -2.89 -2.17 -23.05
N ASP A 220 -3.16 -2.97 -24.09
CA ASP A 220 -4.05 -2.61 -25.19
C ASP A 220 -5.52 -3.00 -24.96
N ILE A 221 -5.90 -3.48 -23.77
CA ILE A 221 -7.30 -3.78 -23.45
C ILE A 221 -8.10 -2.51 -23.10
N PRO A 222 -9.42 -2.49 -23.32
CA PRO A 222 -10.30 -1.37 -22.99
C PRO A 222 -10.21 -0.93 -21.52
N ILE A 223 -10.39 0.37 -21.27
CA ILE A 223 -10.35 0.98 -19.91
C ILE A 223 -11.26 0.22 -18.93
N LYS A 224 -12.49 -0.12 -19.35
CA LYS A 224 -13.44 -0.86 -18.51
C LYS A 224 -12.95 -2.27 -18.17
N GLU A 225 -12.28 -2.95 -19.09
CA GLU A 225 -11.75 -4.30 -18.89
C GLU A 225 -10.57 -4.29 -17.91
N LYS A 226 -9.73 -3.25 -17.95
CA LYS A 226 -8.67 -3.03 -16.95
C LYS A 226 -9.26 -2.88 -15.54
N ILE A 227 -10.28 -2.04 -15.38
CA ILE A 227 -10.94 -1.79 -14.09
C ILE A 227 -11.68 -3.06 -13.61
N GLU A 228 -12.39 -3.75 -14.49
CA GLU A 228 -13.09 -5.01 -14.21
C GLU A 228 -12.10 -6.09 -13.74
N THR A 229 -10.94 -6.19 -14.38
CA THR A 229 -9.88 -7.13 -14.00
C THR A 229 -9.40 -6.86 -12.57
N ILE A 230 -9.13 -5.60 -12.20
CA ILE A 230 -8.74 -5.26 -10.82
C ILE A 230 -9.89 -5.58 -9.85
N ALA A 231 -11.12 -5.18 -10.18
CA ALA A 231 -12.28 -5.39 -9.31
C ALA A 231 -12.54 -6.86 -9.00
N THR A 232 -12.51 -7.71 -10.02
CA THR A 232 -12.79 -9.14 -9.89
C THR A 232 -11.59 -9.91 -9.36
N LYS A 233 -10.39 -9.66 -9.91
CA LYS A 233 -9.19 -10.42 -9.55
C LYS A 233 -8.50 -9.95 -8.30
N VAL A 234 -8.57 -8.68 -7.89
CA VAL A 234 -7.90 -8.13 -6.68
C VAL A 234 -8.91 -7.94 -5.54
N TYR A 235 -10.04 -7.29 -5.81
CA TYR A 235 -11.02 -6.96 -4.76
C TYR A 235 -12.10 -8.02 -4.55
N LEU A 236 -12.20 -9.01 -5.45
CA LEU A 236 -13.21 -10.07 -5.41
C LEU A 236 -14.64 -9.55 -5.49
N ALA A 237 -14.83 -8.42 -6.16
CA ALA A 237 -16.15 -7.94 -6.55
C ALA A 237 -16.73 -8.83 -7.66
N ASN A 238 -18.06 -8.91 -7.75
CA ASN A 238 -18.78 -9.60 -8.82
C ASN A 238 -18.79 -8.81 -10.14
N GLY A 239 -18.20 -7.62 -10.13
CA GLY A 239 -17.96 -6.77 -11.29
C GLY A 239 -18.00 -5.30 -10.93
N VAL A 240 -18.12 -4.44 -11.94
CA VAL A 240 -18.09 -2.98 -11.77
C VAL A 240 -19.43 -2.33 -12.15
N GLU A 241 -19.86 -1.36 -11.35
CA GLU A 241 -21.01 -0.51 -11.65
C GLU A 241 -20.53 0.91 -11.96
N TYR A 242 -20.87 1.45 -13.14
CA TYR A 242 -20.41 2.76 -13.59
C TYR A 242 -21.55 3.79 -13.55
N SER A 243 -21.28 4.96 -12.98
CA SER A 243 -22.18 6.11 -13.09
C SER A 243 -22.27 6.61 -14.55
N PRO A 244 -23.32 7.37 -14.91
CA PRO A 244 -23.40 8.05 -16.21
C PRO A 244 -22.18 8.95 -16.49
N GLU A 245 -21.69 9.65 -15.46
CA GLU A 245 -20.51 10.53 -15.57
C GLU A 245 -19.23 9.75 -15.85
N ALA A 246 -19.02 8.62 -15.16
CA ALA A 246 -17.88 7.75 -15.40
C ALA A 246 -17.92 7.18 -16.83
N ASN A 247 -19.08 6.73 -17.30
CA ASN A 247 -19.26 6.24 -18.68
C ASN A 247 -18.93 7.33 -19.72
N ARG A 248 -19.43 8.55 -19.52
CA ARG A 248 -19.16 9.69 -20.40
C ARG A 248 -17.67 10.00 -20.51
N LYS A 249 -16.96 10.02 -19.38
CA LYS A 249 -15.51 10.27 -19.34
C LYS A 249 -14.69 9.12 -19.93
N ILE A 250 -15.07 7.87 -19.67
CA ILE A 250 -14.42 6.71 -20.30
C ILE A 250 -14.50 6.82 -21.82
N LYS A 251 -15.68 7.16 -22.36
CA LYS A 251 -15.86 7.38 -23.80
C LYS A 251 -14.93 8.50 -24.29
N LEU A 252 -14.95 9.66 -23.63
CA LEU A 252 -14.08 10.79 -23.97
C LEU A 252 -12.60 10.39 -24.00
N TYR A 253 -12.10 9.70 -22.96
CA TYR A 253 -10.70 9.27 -22.90
C TYR A 253 -10.35 8.23 -23.96
N THR A 254 -11.32 7.41 -24.37
CA THR A 254 -11.17 6.45 -25.46
C THR A 254 -11.06 7.19 -26.80
N ASP A 255 -11.96 8.16 -27.05
CA ASP A 255 -11.95 8.99 -28.26
C ASP A 255 -10.66 9.83 -28.36
N LEU A 256 -10.07 10.25 -27.23
CA LEU A 256 -8.78 10.96 -27.16
C LEU A 256 -7.56 10.03 -27.31
N GLY A 257 -7.74 8.72 -27.43
CA GLY A 257 -6.63 7.76 -27.61
C GLY A 257 -5.83 7.45 -26.34
N PHE A 258 -6.36 7.74 -25.15
CA PHE A 258 -5.66 7.53 -23.88
C PHE A 258 -5.78 6.09 -23.32
N THR A 259 -6.24 5.14 -24.14
CA THR A 259 -6.59 3.79 -23.70
C THR A 259 -5.42 3.01 -23.11
N LYS A 260 -4.17 3.32 -23.49
CA LYS A 260 -2.96 2.63 -23.02
C LYS A 260 -2.53 2.99 -21.59
N MET A 261 -3.06 4.06 -21.01
CA MET A 261 -2.72 4.44 -19.62
C MET A 261 -3.12 3.35 -18.62
N THR A 262 -2.42 3.32 -17.49
CA THR A 262 -2.65 2.35 -16.40
C THR A 262 -3.83 2.77 -15.53
N ILE A 263 -4.27 1.89 -14.62
CA ILE A 263 -5.39 2.15 -13.72
C ILE A 263 -4.88 2.23 -12.28
N ASN A 264 -5.27 3.30 -11.60
CA ASN A 264 -5.00 3.54 -10.20
C ASN A 264 -6.32 3.71 -9.42
N VAL A 265 -6.88 2.62 -8.90
CA VAL A 265 -8.20 2.68 -8.26
C VAL A 265 -8.16 3.48 -6.95
N ALA A 266 -8.99 4.52 -6.87
CA ALA A 266 -9.18 5.33 -5.66
C ALA A 266 -10.36 4.78 -4.84
N LYS A 267 -10.06 3.80 -3.98
CA LYS A 267 -10.98 3.22 -2.98
C LYS A 267 -10.41 3.33 -1.57
N THR A 268 -11.25 3.11 -0.55
CA THR A 268 -10.79 3.06 0.83
C THR A 268 -9.67 2.03 1.01
N HIS A 269 -8.72 2.33 1.90
CA HIS A 269 -7.65 1.42 2.28
C HIS A 269 -8.03 0.50 3.45
N LEU A 270 -9.19 0.74 4.07
CA LEU A 270 -9.65 0.03 5.27
C LEU A 270 -10.37 -1.28 4.97
N SER A 271 -10.58 -1.60 3.69
CA SER A 271 -11.25 -2.80 3.22
C SER A 271 -10.73 -3.16 1.83
N LEU A 272 -10.74 -4.45 1.49
CA LEU A 272 -10.57 -4.92 0.10
C LEU A 272 -11.67 -4.36 -0.82
N SER A 273 -12.85 -4.10 -0.26
CA SER A 273 -13.98 -3.48 -0.96
C SER A 273 -13.88 -1.96 -1.03
N HIS A 274 -14.95 -1.31 -1.51
CA HIS A 274 -15.09 0.14 -1.48
C HIS A 274 -15.63 0.68 -0.14
N ASN A 275 -16.15 -0.18 0.74
CA ASN A 275 -16.75 0.21 2.02
C ASN A 275 -15.77 -0.04 3.18
N PRO A 276 -15.39 1.00 3.96
CA PRO A 276 -14.40 0.86 5.03
C PRO A 276 -14.84 -0.04 6.20
N ASP A 277 -16.15 -0.25 6.36
CA ASP A 277 -16.69 -1.06 7.46
C ASP A 277 -16.68 -2.57 7.15
N TRP A 278 -16.50 -2.96 5.88
CA TRP A 278 -16.50 -4.37 5.48
C TRP A 278 -15.12 -5.01 5.68
N LYS A 279 -14.90 -5.56 6.86
CA LYS A 279 -13.65 -6.23 7.25
C LYS A 279 -13.52 -7.64 6.65
N GLY A 280 -12.39 -8.30 6.90
CA GLY A 280 -12.08 -9.63 6.34
C GLY A 280 -11.93 -9.61 4.81
N VAL A 281 -12.65 -10.51 4.12
CA VAL A 281 -12.66 -10.65 2.66
C VAL A 281 -14.10 -10.50 2.13
N PRO A 282 -14.59 -9.27 1.90
CA PRO A 282 -15.95 -9.04 1.43
C PRO A 282 -16.23 -9.71 0.07
N ARG A 283 -17.47 -10.18 -0.12
CA ARG A 283 -17.99 -10.84 -1.33
C ARG A 283 -19.35 -10.27 -1.71
N ASP A 284 -19.87 -10.68 -2.86
CA ASP A 284 -21.25 -10.40 -3.29
C ASP A 284 -21.59 -8.91 -3.45
N TYR A 285 -20.63 -8.15 -3.97
CA TYR A 285 -20.81 -6.73 -4.26
C TYR A 285 -20.27 -6.37 -5.64
N LYS A 286 -20.79 -5.28 -6.22
CA LYS A 286 -20.17 -4.63 -7.38
C LYS A 286 -19.35 -3.43 -6.91
N LEU A 287 -18.20 -3.21 -7.52
CA LEU A 287 -17.37 -2.04 -7.25
C LEU A 287 -18.04 -0.81 -7.91
N PRO A 288 -18.48 0.20 -7.16
CA PRO A 288 -19.03 1.41 -7.75
C PRO A 288 -17.89 2.27 -8.32
N VAL A 289 -18.06 2.82 -9.51
CA VAL A 289 -17.19 3.83 -10.11
C VAL A 289 -18.04 5.07 -10.37
N ARG A 290 -17.92 6.05 -9.47
CA ARG A 290 -18.72 7.27 -9.47
C ARG A 290 -18.20 8.32 -10.43
N ASP A 291 -16.89 8.35 -10.60
CA ASP A 291 -16.17 9.25 -11.51
C ASP A 291 -14.86 8.57 -11.94
N ILE A 292 -14.20 9.10 -12.96
CA ILE A 292 -12.88 8.68 -13.41
C ILE A 292 -12.12 9.88 -13.96
N ARG A 293 -10.91 10.07 -13.46
CA ARG A 293 -10.04 11.19 -13.84
C ARG A 293 -8.78 10.67 -14.51
N ALA A 294 -8.21 11.47 -15.41
CA ALA A 294 -6.99 11.15 -16.13
C ALA A 294 -5.84 12.04 -15.63
N SER A 295 -4.81 11.43 -15.06
CA SER A 295 -3.53 12.08 -14.76
C SER A 295 -2.59 11.86 -15.93
N VAL A 296 -2.84 12.55 -17.06
CA VAL A 296 -2.15 12.29 -18.34
C VAL A 296 -0.63 12.43 -18.21
N GLY A 297 -0.13 13.45 -17.51
CA GLY A 297 1.31 13.62 -17.29
C GLY A 297 1.95 12.52 -16.44
N ALA A 298 1.16 11.83 -15.60
CA ALA A 298 1.63 10.67 -14.82
C ALA A 298 1.30 9.32 -15.49
N GLY A 299 0.57 9.31 -16.61
CA GLY A 299 0.29 8.11 -17.39
C GLY A 299 -0.74 7.14 -16.80
N PHE A 300 -1.67 7.60 -15.95
CA PHE A 300 -2.71 6.74 -15.37
C PHE A 300 -4.10 7.39 -15.27
N PHE A 301 -5.14 6.56 -15.30
CA PHE A 301 -6.48 6.92 -14.85
C PHE A 301 -6.65 6.59 -13.37
N TYR A 302 -7.49 7.34 -12.66
CA TYR A 302 -7.91 6.99 -11.31
C TYR A 302 -9.43 6.98 -11.17
N PRO A 303 -10.09 5.80 -11.25
CA PRO A 303 -11.51 5.67 -10.99
C PRO A 303 -11.80 5.89 -9.50
N ILE A 304 -12.84 6.66 -9.21
CA ILE A 304 -13.24 7.05 -7.85
C ILE A 304 -14.36 6.12 -7.38
N CYS A 305 -14.04 5.28 -6.40
CA CYS A 305 -14.95 4.25 -5.88
C CYS A 305 -15.59 4.57 -4.54
N GLY A 306 -15.28 5.74 -3.96
CA GLY A 306 -15.83 6.18 -2.68
C GLY A 306 -15.60 7.67 -2.46
N ALA A 307 -15.98 8.16 -1.28
CA ALA A 307 -15.61 9.51 -0.86
C ALA A 307 -14.12 9.55 -0.50
N MET A 308 -13.38 10.45 -1.12
CA MET A 308 -11.95 10.65 -0.87
C MET A 308 -11.73 12.08 -0.39
N GLN A 309 -11.11 12.22 0.78
CA GLN A 309 -10.61 13.51 1.23
C GLN A 309 -9.25 13.76 0.58
N THR A 310 -9.16 14.80 -0.24
CA THR A 310 -7.88 15.33 -0.75
C THR A 310 -7.32 16.44 0.15
N MET A 311 -8.09 16.87 1.15
CA MET A 311 -7.74 17.92 2.09
C MET A 311 -8.20 17.48 3.49
N PRO A 312 -7.33 16.86 4.30
CA PRO A 312 -7.70 16.44 5.65
C PRO A 312 -7.96 17.65 6.54
N GLY A 313 -8.97 17.55 7.41
CA GLY A 313 -9.22 18.53 8.46
C GLY A 313 -8.34 18.28 9.68
N LEU A 314 -8.28 19.27 10.58
CA LEU A 314 -7.65 19.12 11.88
C LEU A 314 -8.58 18.40 12.88
N PRO A 315 -8.05 17.62 13.83
CA PRO A 315 -8.85 17.09 14.94
C PRO A 315 -9.27 18.22 15.91
N SER A 316 -10.20 17.93 16.81
CA SER A 316 -10.69 18.89 17.81
C SER A 316 -9.58 19.46 18.72
N ARG A 317 -8.55 18.66 19.01
CA ARG A 317 -7.28 19.11 19.59
C ARG A 317 -6.15 18.83 18.60
N PRO A 318 -5.70 19.82 17.81
CA PRO A 318 -4.58 19.66 16.89
C PRO A 318 -3.26 19.37 17.60
N ALA A 319 -2.41 18.54 16.99
CA ALA A 319 -1.10 18.21 17.55
C ALA A 319 -0.16 19.43 17.69
N PHE A 320 -0.32 20.47 16.87
CA PHE A 320 0.49 21.68 16.96
C PHE A 320 0.34 22.43 18.29
N VAL A 321 -0.71 22.14 19.08
CA VAL A 321 -0.91 22.75 20.40
C VAL A 321 0.18 22.31 21.38
N ASP A 322 0.79 21.14 21.17
CA ASP A 322 1.86 20.60 22.00
C ASP A 322 3.26 20.86 21.39
N VAL A 323 3.34 21.50 20.22
CA VAL A 323 4.61 21.81 19.55
C VAL A 323 5.21 23.10 20.12
N ASP A 324 6.44 23.01 20.60
CA ASP A 324 7.17 24.14 21.20
C ASP A 324 8.70 23.99 21.03
N ILE A 325 9.47 24.98 21.49
CA ILE A 325 10.93 24.95 21.54
C ILE A 325 11.44 25.02 22.98
N ASP A 326 12.39 24.15 23.31
CA ASP A 326 13.11 24.24 24.58
C ASP A 326 14.02 25.48 24.61
N PRO A 327 13.83 26.44 25.52
CA PRO A 327 14.56 27.71 25.48
C PRO A 327 16.05 27.58 25.84
N GLU A 328 16.45 26.51 26.53
CA GLU A 328 17.85 26.29 26.92
C GLU A 328 18.61 25.53 25.84
N THR A 329 18.00 24.50 25.27
CA THR A 329 18.65 23.59 24.32
C THR A 329 18.35 23.88 22.86
N GLY A 330 17.33 24.70 22.56
CA GLY A 330 16.84 24.97 21.22
C GLY A 330 16.15 23.77 20.55
N LYS A 331 15.89 22.68 21.29
CA LYS A 331 15.29 21.46 20.75
C LYS A 331 13.78 21.62 20.56
N THR A 332 13.27 21.14 19.43
CA THR A 332 11.82 21.03 19.18
C THR A 332 11.18 19.99 20.11
N LYS A 333 10.02 20.33 20.67
CA LYS A 333 9.16 19.44 21.48
C LYS A 333 7.85 19.18 20.73
N GLY A 334 7.24 18.02 20.97
CA GLY A 334 5.87 17.70 20.54
C GLY A 334 5.65 17.41 19.06
N LEU A 335 6.72 17.28 18.25
CA LEU A 335 6.59 17.02 16.81
C LEU A 335 6.52 15.52 16.46
N PHE A 336 7.10 14.65 17.29
CA PHE A 336 7.11 13.19 17.19
C PHE A 336 7.35 12.55 18.56
#